data_AF-A0A7Y3JRP5-F1
#
_entry.id   AF-A0A7Y3JRP5-F1
#
_cell.length_a   1.000
_cell.length_b   1.000
_cell.length_c   1.000
_cell.angle_alpha   90.00
_cell.angle_beta   90.00
_cell.angle_gamma   90.00
#
_symmetry.space_group_name_H-M   'P 1'
#
loop_
_entity.id
_entity.type
_entity.pdbx_description
1 polymer ?
#
loop_
_entity_poly.entity_id
_entity_poly.type
_entity_poly.pdbx_seq_one_letter_code
_entity_poly.pdbx_strand_id
1 'polypeptide(L)'
;MQTPYDWITVAIFAGLIVIFLQRSVGDGEPQDSILSYLPPSIGCAVSNYFGNEGLENGNTIYQLLGAAGIVAVLVYTFYVIKPFQGQGRS
;
A
#
# COMPACT_ATOMS: atom_id res chain seq x y z
N MET A 1 4.47 -3.16 17.18
CA MET A 1 3.66 -4.07 16.34
C MET A 1 2.45 -4.55 17.13
N GLN A 2 1.60 -3.61 17.55
CA GLN A 2 0.36 -3.89 18.31
C GLN A 2 -0.80 -2.96 17.92
N THR A 3 -0.60 -1.99 17.02
CA THR A 3 -1.65 -1.03 16.63
C THR A 3 -2.40 -1.51 15.38
N PRO A 4 -3.65 -1.03 15.15
CA PRO A 4 -4.36 -1.28 13.89
C PRO A 4 -3.58 -0.81 12.65
N TYR A 5 -2.84 0.28 12.76
CA TYR A 5 -2.02 0.81 11.66
C TYR A 5 -0.91 -0.16 11.26
N ASP A 6 -0.28 -0.86 12.22
CA ASP A 6 0.72 -1.90 11.93
C ASP A 6 0.14 -3.01 11.07
N TRP A 7 -1.01 -3.56 11.47
CA TRP A 7 -1.64 -4.66 10.75
C TRP A 7 -2.09 -4.26 9.35
N ILE A 8 -2.69 -3.07 9.21
CA ILE A 8 -3.22 -2.59 7.94
C ILE A 8 -2.09 -2.29 6.96
N THR A 9 -1.07 -1.52 7.36
CA THR A 9 0.01 -1.15 6.43
C THR A 9 0.87 -2.35 6.04
N VAL A 10 1.08 -3.31 6.94
CA VAL A 10 1.75 -4.58 6.64
C VAL A 10 0.92 -5.41 5.66
N ALA A 11 -0.39 -5.53 5.86
CA ALA A 11 -1.25 -6.27 4.94
C ALA A 11 -1.25 -5.67 3.52
N ILE A 12 -1.32 -4.33 3.41
CA ILE A 12 -1.24 -3.63 2.14
C ILE A 12 0.13 -3.83 1.49
N PHE A 13 1.21 -3.68 2.25
CA PHE A 13 2.57 -3.85 1.74
C PHE A 13 2.85 -5.29 1.30
N ALA A 14 2.38 -6.28 2.06
CA ALA A 14 2.45 -7.69 1.68
C ALA A 14 1.65 -7.95 0.39
N GLY A 15 0.46 -7.35 0.25
CA GLY A 15 -0.33 -7.40 -0.98
C GLY A 15 0.44 -6.85 -2.19
N LEU A 16 1.13 -5.71 -2.02
CA LEU A 16 1.98 -5.12 -3.07
C LEU A 16 3.13 -6.06 -3.47
N ILE A 17 3.78 -6.71 -2.50
CA ILE A 17 4.83 -7.70 -2.77
C ILE A 17 4.26 -8.87 -3.56
N VAL A 18 3.10 -9.39 -3.17
CA VAL A 18 2.46 -10.51 -3.89
C VAL A 18 2.13 -10.12 -5.32
N ILE A 19 1.57 -8.94 -5.56
CA ILE A 19 1.28 -8.43 -6.91
C ILE A 19 2.58 -8.31 -7.72
N PHE A 20 3.60 -7.68 -7.13
CA PHE A 20 4.91 -7.53 -7.78
C PHE A 20 5.52 -8.88 -8.17
N LEU A 21 5.49 -9.86 -7.26
CA LEU A 21 6.01 -11.20 -7.50
C LEU A 21 5.22 -11.93 -8.60
N GLN A 22 3.89 -11.93 -8.52
CA GLN A 22 3.02 -12.51 -9.55
C GLN A 22 3.31 -11.95 -10.93
N ARG A 23 3.54 -10.63 -11.00
CA ARG A 23 3.84 -9.94 -12.25
C ARG A 23 5.27 -10.14 -12.75
N SER A 24 6.21 -10.34 -11.84
CA SER A 24 7.61 -10.62 -12.17
C SER A 24 7.81 -12.02 -12.75
N VAL A 25 6.92 -12.98 -12.42
CA VAL A 25 6.98 -14.36 -12.95
C VAL A 25 5.95 -14.66 -14.04
N GLY A 26 5.07 -13.71 -14.38
CA GLY A 26 3.97 -13.91 -15.32
C GLY A 26 4.34 -13.66 -16.78
N ASP A 27 3.80 -14.48 -17.69
CA ASP A 27 4.01 -14.40 -19.15
C ASP A 27 3.20 -13.26 -19.83
N GLY A 28 3.54 -12.01 -19.53
CA GLY A 28 2.92 -10.81 -20.14
C GLY A 28 3.93 -9.69 -20.47
N GLU A 29 3.53 -8.73 -21.31
CA GLU A 29 4.31 -7.52 -21.68
C GLU A 29 4.93 -6.81 -20.47
N PRO A 30 6.01 -6.02 -20.62
CA PRO A 30 6.85 -5.52 -19.53
C PRO A 30 6.03 -4.90 -18.41
N GLN A 31 5.82 -5.71 -17.37
CA GLN A 31 4.93 -5.40 -16.26
C GLN A 31 5.62 -4.39 -15.36
N ASP A 32 4.88 -3.33 -15.02
CA ASP A 32 5.26 -2.12 -14.28
C ASP A 32 6.70 -2.05 -13.75
N SER A 33 7.39 -0.96 -14.11
CA SER A 33 8.69 -0.64 -13.51
C SER A 33 8.63 -0.77 -11.99
N ILE A 34 9.64 -1.42 -11.39
CA ILE A 34 9.78 -1.60 -9.94
C ILE A 34 9.63 -0.27 -9.17
N LEU A 35 9.98 0.84 -9.82
CA LEU A 35 9.81 2.19 -9.28
C LEU A 35 8.35 2.54 -8.98
N SER A 36 7.38 1.94 -9.66
CA SER A 36 5.94 2.15 -9.42
C SER A 36 5.48 1.57 -8.08
N TYR A 37 6.23 0.62 -7.52
CA TYR A 37 5.95 0.02 -6.21
C TYR A 37 6.60 0.80 -5.07
N LEU A 38 7.56 1.70 -5.36
CA LEU A 38 8.25 2.49 -4.34
C LEU A 38 7.32 3.53 -3.66
N PRO A 39 6.51 4.35 -4.40
CA PRO A 39 5.59 5.29 -3.79
C PRO A 39 4.60 4.66 -2.80
N PRO A 40 3.87 3.56 -3.14
CA PRO A 40 2.93 2.97 -2.20
C PRO A 40 3.64 2.30 -1.01
N SER A 41 4.87 1.78 -1.21
CA SER A 41 5.69 1.24 -0.12
C SER A 41 6.10 2.30 0.90
N ILE A 42 6.57 3.46 0.41
CA ILE A 42 6.89 4.62 1.25
C ILE A 42 5.62 5.13 1.92
N GLY A 43 4.51 5.18 1.19
CA GLY A 43 3.21 5.57 1.74
C GLY A 43 2.77 4.67 2.90
N CYS A 44 2.95 3.35 2.82
CA CYS A 44 2.68 2.43 3.93
C CYS A 44 3.54 2.76 5.16
N ALA A 45 4.84 3.01 4.98
CA ALA A 45 5.74 3.33 6.08
C ALA A 45 5.37 4.66 6.76
N VAL A 46 5.11 5.70 5.96
CA VAL A 46 4.73 7.03 6.46
C VAL A 46 3.36 7.01 7.16
N SER A 47 2.39 6.30 6.59
CA SER A 47 1.05 6.18 7.18
C SER A 47 1.08 5.42 8.51
N ASN A 48 1.93 4.39 8.60
CA ASN A 48 2.14 3.64 9.83
C ASN A 48 2.74 4.54 10.93
N TYR A 49 3.79 5.30 10.59
CA TYR A 49 4.46 6.21 11.52
C TYR A 49 3.48 7.23 12.10
N PHE A 50 2.79 7.99 11.25
CA PHE A 50 1.85 9.02 11.70
C PHE A 50 0.62 8.45 12.41
N GLY A 51 0.10 7.32 11.94
CA GLY A 51 -1.03 6.64 12.60
C GLY A 51 -0.68 6.18 14.02
N ASN A 52 0.51 5.59 14.18
CA ASN A 52 1.01 5.14 15.48
C ASN A 52 1.28 6.30 16.42
N GLU A 53 1.97 7.34 15.94
CA GLU A 53 2.26 8.54 16.74
C GLU A 53 0.98 9.28 17.16
N GLY A 54 -0.04 9.29 16.29
CA GLY A 54 -1.36 9.84 16.62
C GLY A 54 -2.15 9.01 17.62
N LEU A 55 -1.99 7.69 17.61
CA LEU A 55 -2.62 6.81 18.59
C LEU A 55 -1.96 6.95 19.97
N GLU A 56 -0.63 7.01 20.02
CA GLU A 56 0.16 7.14 21.26
C GLU A 56 -0.04 8.51 21.92
N ASN A 57 0.00 9.59 21.15
CA ASN A 57 -0.16 10.95 21.68
C ASN A 57 -1.63 11.38 21.85
N GLY A 58 -2.60 10.51 21.51
CA GLY A 58 -4.03 10.85 21.51
C GLY A 58 -4.40 11.97 20.52
N ASN A 59 -3.55 12.23 19.52
CA ASN A 59 -3.72 13.33 18.57
C ASN A 59 -4.55 12.88 17.35
N THR A 60 -5.78 13.37 17.28
CA THR A 60 -6.72 13.03 16.20
C THR A 60 -6.24 13.47 14.81
N ILE A 61 -5.45 14.55 14.71
CA ILE A 61 -4.93 15.05 13.43
C ILE A 61 -3.96 14.03 12.82
N TYR A 62 -3.07 13.49 13.64
CA TYR A 62 -2.08 12.50 13.20
C TYR A 62 -2.74 11.17 12.82
N GLN A 63 -3.77 10.75 13.56
CA GLN A 63 -4.58 9.59 13.19
C GLN A 63 -5.28 9.79 11.83
N LEU A 64 -5.83 10.99 11.59
CA LEU A 64 -6.45 11.33 10.32
C LEU A 64 -5.43 11.32 9.18
N LEU A 65 -4.22 11.84 9.39
CA LEU A 65 -3.13 11.79 8.40
C LEU A 65 -2.71 10.35 8.09
N GLY A 66 -2.57 9.49 9.10
CA GLY A 66 -2.27 8.07 8.92
C GLY A 66 -3.37 7.34 8.12
N ALA A 67 -4.64 7.56 8.48
CA ALA A 67 -5.77 6.99 7.76
C ALA A 67 -5.87 7.50 6.31
N ALA A 68 -5.69 8.81 6.10
CA ALA A 68 -5.67 9.41 4.77
C ALA A 68 -4.52 8.87 3.92
N GLY A 69 -3.35 8.65 4.51
CA GLY A 69 -2.20 8.03 3.87
C GLY A 69 -2.49 6.59 3.41
N ILE A 70 -3.14 5.78 4.25
CA ILE A 70 -3.59 4.43 3.87
C ILE A 70 -4.54 4.49 2.66
N VAL A 71 -5.53 5.38 2.70
CA VAL A 71 -6.48 5.56 1.58
C VAL A 71 -5.74 6.00 0.32
N ALA A 72 -4.80 6.93 0.42
CA ALA A 72 -4.01 7.39 -0.71
C ALA A 72 -3.17 6.26 -1.33
N VAL A 73 -2.55 5.41 -0.51
CA VAL A 73 -1.82 4.22 -0.98
C VAL A 73 -2.76 3.30 -1.73
N LEU A 74 -3.92 2.96 -1.16
CA LEU A 74 -4.90 2.11 -1.81
C LEU A 74 -5.34 2.70 -3.15
N VAL A 75 -5.74 3.98 -3.18
CA VAL A 75 -6.13 4.68 -4.42
C VAL A 75 -5.01 4.59 -5.45
N TYR A 76 -3.76 4.89 -5.08
CA TYR A 76 -2.62 4.76 -6.00
C TYR A 76 -2.48 3.33 -6.52
N THR A 77 -2.53 2.33 -5.65
CA THR A 77 -2.43 0.92 -6.03
C THR A 77 -3.55 0.52 -6.99
N PHE A 78 -4.80 0.93 -6.74
CA PHE A 78 -5.93 0.61 -7.62
C PHE A 78 -5.87 1.29 -8.98
N TYR A 79 -5.43 2.55 -9.05
CA TYR A 79 -5.42 3.33 -10.30
C TYR A 79 -4.15 3.18 -11.12
N VAL A 80 -2.99 3.05 -10.47
CA VAL A 80 -1.68 2.97 -11.13
C VAL A 80 -1.27 1.52 -11.33
N ILE A 81 -1.20 0.75 -10.24
CA ILE A 81 -0.79 -0.67 -10.31
C ILE A 81 -1.93 -1.51 -10.90
N LYS A 82 -3.20 -1.17 -10.64
CA LYS A 82 -4.37 -1.87 -11.19
C LYS A 82 -4.29 -3.39 -10.97
N PRO A 83 -4.29 -3.87 -9.71
CA PRO A 83 -4.04 -5.27 -9.38
C PRO A 83 -4.92 -6.26 -10.16
N PHE A 84 -6.14 -5.87 -10.53
CA PHE A 84 -7.12 -6.74 -11.20
C PHE A 84 -7.09 -6.67 -12.74
N GLN A 85 -6.29 -5.78 -13.36
CA GLN A 85 -6.27 -5.62 -14.82
C GLN A 85 -5.53 -6.71 -15.62
N GLY A 86 -5.14 -7.82 -14.97
CA GLY A 86 -4.58 -9.01 -15.63
C GLY A 86 -5.47 -10.27 -15.52
N GLN A 87 -6.57 -10.24 -14.76
CA GLN A 87 -7.36 -11.42 -14.42
C GLN A 87 -8.76 -11.44 -15.10
N GLY A 88 -8.93 -10.64 -16.15
CA GLY A 88 -10.16 -10.53 -16.94
C GLY A 88 -9.90 -10.74 -18.42
N ARG A 89 -9.73 -11.99 -18.85
CA ARG A 89 -10.00 -12.42 -20.23
C ARG A 89 -11.13 -13.45 -20.17
N SER A 90 -12.34 -13.01 -20.49
CA SER A 90 -13.35 -13.82 -21.17
C SER A 90 -13.58 -13.20 -22.54
#